data_AF-A0A3D0DMK0-F1
#
_entry.id   AF-A0A3D0DMK0-F1
#
_cell.length_a   1.000
_cell.length_b   1.000
_cell.length_c   1.000
_cell.angle_alpha   90.00
_cell.angle_beta   90.00
_cell.angle_gamma   90.00
#
_symmetry.space_group_name_H-M   'P 1'
#
loop_
_entity.id
_entity.type
_entity.pdbx_description
1 polymer ?
#
loop_
_entity_poly.entity_id
_entity_poly.type
_entity_poly.pdbx_seq_one_letter_code
_entity_poly.pdbx_strand_id
1 'polypeptide(L)'
;DESTTKSSTDTASKNEENKASQNETTKTVAKVNDSNIVYATFDQEIKKGYTLSIGQYKYKVTKAGKKGTLRFVGSKTKSKMVTVPDAVNIDGVEYKVTEIYSKAFKGNTKMTTLVVGKNVKKIGSKAFYGCKKLSKITIRSKSLKSVGSKAFKNIKNKAKIIVPKGKLTKYKKLLRKKGVSNKAKFTTN
;
A
#
# COMPACT_ATOMS: atom_id res chain seq x y z
N ASP A 1 -54.57 8.49 -26.99
CA ASP A 1 -53.62 7.39 -26.74
C ASP A 1 -52.42 7.90 -25.98
N GLU A 2 -51.99 7.08 -25.00
CA GLU A 2 -50.79 7.18 -24.14
C GLU A 2 -50.65 8.46 -23.28
N SER A 3 -51.17 8.52 -22.05
CA SER A 3 -50.63 7.91 -20.83
C SER A 3 -49.12 8.05 -20.65
N THR A 4 -48.68 8.99 -19.81
CA THR A 4 -47.61 8.74 -18.83
C THR A 4 -47.93 9.44 -17.52
N THR A 5 -48.31 8.64 -16.53
CA THR A 5 -48.37 8.97 -15.10
C THR A 5 -47.14 8.38 -14.39
N LYS A 6 -46.89 8.90 -13.18
CA LYS A 6 -46.03 8.36 -12.09
C LYS A 6 -44.53 8.61 -12.22
N SER A 7 -43.77 8.81 -11.15
CA SER A 7 -44.04 9.02 -9.72
C SER A 7 -42.66 9.23 -9.07
N SER A 8 -42.62 10.07 -8.06
CA SER A 8 -41.51 10.26 -7.14
C SER A 8 -40.99 8.93 -6.55
N THR A 9 -39.69 8.85 -6.28
CA THR A 9 -39.16 8.26 -5.03
C THR A 9 -37.67 8.59 -4.88
N ASP A 10 -37.38 9.18 -3.73
CA ASP A 10 -36.18 9.04 -2.90
C ASP A 10 -34.85 8.60 -3.54
N THR A 11 -33.80 9.38 -3.31
CA THR A 11 -32.90 9.10 -2.18
C THR A 11 -31.93 10.28 -2.01
N ALA A 12 -32.19 11.07 -0.98
CA ALA A 12 -31.15 11.86 -0.34
C ALA A 12 -30.11 10.91 0.27
N SER A 13 -28.87 10.97 -0.20
CA SER A 13 -27.72 10.53 0.60
C SER A 13 -26.69 11.65 0.62
N LYS A 14 -26.93 12.55 1.58
CA LYS A 14 -25.97 13.33 2.37
C LYS A 14 -24.51 13.12 1.94
N ASN A 15 -23.96 14.12 1.25
CA ASN A 15 -22.54 14.40 1.26
C ASN A 15 -22.14 14.78 2.69
N GLU A 16 -21.79 13.78 3.50
CA GLU A 16 -20.93 13.98 4.67
C GLU A 16 -19.51 14.20 4.17
N GLU A 17 -19.27 15.41 3.67
CA GLU A 17 -17.94 15.99 3.56
C GLU A 17 -17.48 16.42 4.96
N ASN A 18 -17.38 15.45 5.87
CA ASN A 18 -16.96 15.72 7.24
C ASN A 18 -15.43 15.59 7.35
N LYS A 19 -14.79 16.75 7.18
CA LYS A 19 -13.70 17.26 8.01
C LYS A 19 -12.74 16.20 8.55
N ALA A 20 -11.70 15.88 7.77
CA ALA A 20 -10.46 15.29 8.29
C ALA A 20 -9.24 16.14 7.87
N SER A 21 -9.36 17.45 8.06
CA SER A 21 -8.22 18.31 8.32
C SER A 21 -8.11 18.41 9.83
N GLN A 22 -7.27 17.56 10.43
CA GLN A 22 -6.57 17.77 11.70
C GLN A 22 -5.67 16.55 11.98
N ASN A 23 -4.43 16.83 12.40
CA ASN A 23 -3.35 15.92 12.82
C ASN A 23 -2.50 15.26 11.72
N GLU A 24 -1.73 16.08 10.97
CA GLU A 24 -0.42 15.66 10.46
C GLU A 24 0.61 15.84 11.60
N THR A 25 1.05 14.77 12.26
CA THR A 25 2.16 14.81 13.24
C THR A 25 3.46 14.40 12.54
N THR A 26 4.52 15.21 12.67
CA THR A 26 5.81 15.04 11.96
C THR A 26 7.02 15.21 12.87
N LYS A 27 8.00 14.28 12.76
CA LYS A 27 9.48 14.30 13.01
C LYS A 27 9.93 13.11 13.88
N THR A 28 11.22 12.77 14.01
CA THR A 28 12.18 12.06 13.11
C THR A 28 12.90 11.04 14.04
N VAL A 29 13.21 9.78 13.70
CA VAL A 29 14.47 9.31 13.07
C VAL A 29 14.25 7.92 12.45
N ALA A 30 14.30 7.82 11.12
CA ALA A 30 14.20 6.54 10.41
C ALA A 30 15.58 5.85 10.31
N LYS A 31 15.95 5.06 11.32
CA LYS A 31 17.00 4.02 11.15
C LYS A 31 16.31 2.77 10.59
N VAL A 32 16.77 2.26 9.45
CA VAL A 32 16.32 0.97 8.90
C VAL A 32 17.35 -0.07 9.32
N ASN A 33 16.96 -1.01 10.18
CA ASN A 33 17.80 -2.16 10.55
C ASN A 33 17.61 -3.33 9.55
N ASP A 34 18.42 -4.37 9.67
CA ASP A 34 18.41 -5.57 8.80
C ASP A 34 17.04 -6.27 8.71
N SER A 35 16.16 -6.00 9.69
CA SER A 35 14.78 -6.52 9.76
C SER A 35 13.74 -5.67 9.02
N ASN A 36 14.13 -4.62 8.29
CA ASN A 36 13.22 -3.73 7.54
C ASN A 36 12.15 -3.08 8.46
N ILE A 37 12.55 -2.72 9.68
CA ILE A 37 11.73 -1.99 10.66
C ILE A 37 12.13 -0.51 10.63
N VAL A 38 11.13 0.38 10.69
CA VAL A 38 11.31 1.84 10.77
C VAL A 38 11.00 2.30 12.19
N TYR A 39 11.80 3.20 12.76
CA TYR A 39 11.54 3.79 14.08
C TYR A 39 10.95 5.19 13.93
N ALA A 40 10.02 5.54 14.81
CA ALA A 40 9.42 6.86 14.92
C ALA A 40 9.00 7.12 16.37
N THR A 41 8.89 8.38 16.76
CA THR A 41 8.39 8.81 18.07
C THR A 41 7.29 9.82 17.85
N PHE A 42 6.27 9.82 18.72
CA PHE A 42 5.18 10.78 18.64
C PHE A 42 4.84 11.31 20.03
N ASP A 43 4.73 12.64 20.16
CA ASP A 43 4.40 13.31 21.43
C ASP A 43 2.93 13.12 21.86
N GLN A 44 2.15 12.41 21.04
CA GLN A 44 0.72 12.19 21.24
C GLN A 44 0.36 10.73 21.11
N GLU A 45 -0.65 10.32 21.88
CA GLU A 45 -1.22 8.98 21.80
C GLU A 45 -1.71 8.68 20.38
N ILE A 46 -1.25 7.55 19.83
CA ILE A 46 -1.61 7.10 18.49
C ILE A 46 -2.98 6.42 18.51
N LYS A 47 -3.97 7.07 17.88
CA LYS A 47 -5.33 6.54 17.77
C LYS A 47 -5.61 5.94 16.40
N LYS A 48 -6.56 4.99 16.35
CA LYS A 48 -7.03 4.42 15.09
C LYS A 48 -7.57 5.54 14.18
N GLY A 49 -7.20 5.50 12.91
CA GLY A 49 -7.61 6.49 11.91
C GLY A 49 -6.57 7.57 11.64
N TYR A 50 -5.62 7.79 12.55
CA TYR A 50 -4.58 8.80 12.39
C TYR A 50 -3.72 8.54 11.16
N THR A 51 -3.27 9.63 10.53
CA THR A 51 -2.32 9.57 9.41
C THR A 51 -0.97 10.10 9.87
N LEU A 52 -0.02 9.18 9.97
CA LEU A 52 1.34 9.45 10.41
C LEU A 52 2.20 9.77 9.20
N SER A 53 2.98 10.85 9.28
CA SER A 53 4.00 11.18 8.28
C SER A 53 5.37 10.81 8.82
N ILE A 54 5.96 9.74 8.29
CA ILE A 54 7.25 9.21 8.74
C ILE A 54 8.22 9.28 7.56
N GLY A 55 9.16 10.21 7.65
CA GLY A 55 9.98 10.62 6.51
C GLY A 55 9.11 11.07 5.33
N GLN A 56 9.42 10.59 4.13
CA GLN A 56 8.65 10.92 2.92
C GLN A 56 7.33 10.13 2.77
N TYR A 57 7.03 9.20 3.69
CA TYR A 57 5.91 8.26 3.56
C TYR A 57 4.79 8.58 4.53
N LYS A 58 3.56 8.29 4.10
CA LYS A 58 2.36 8.40 4.92
C LYS A 58 1.85 7.02 5.32
N TYR A 59 1.38 6.90 6.54
CA TYR A 59 0.82 5.67 7.10
C TYR A 59 -0.51 5.99 7.78
N LYS A 60 -1.52 5.15 7.60
CA LYS A 60 -2.80 5.25 8.32
C LYS A 60 -2.86 4.18 9.40
N VAL A 61 -3.16 4.56 10.63
CA VAL A 61 -3.36 3.64 11.75
C VAL A 61 -4.65 2.88 11.55
N THR A 62 -4.56 1.57 11.31
CA THR A 62 -5.74 0.71 11.16
C THR A 62 -6.13 0.02 12.46
N LYS A 63 -5.18 -0.14 13.39
CA LYS A 63 -5.39 -0.57 14.77
C LYS A 63 -4.34 0.08 15.68
N ALA A 64 -4.80 0.66 16.80
CA ALA A 64 -3.94 1.22 17.85
C ALA A 64 -3.62 0.19 18.94
N GLY A 65 -2.65 0.51 19.80
CA GLY A 65 -2.25 -0.28 20.97
C GLY A 65 -1.20 -1.36 20.70
N LYS A 66 -0.99 -2.25 21.68
CA LYS A 66 0.13 -3.24 21.71
C LYS A 66 0.23 -4.17 20.49
N LYS A 67 -0.88 -4.40 19.76
CA LYS A 67 -0.92 -5.19 18.51
C LYS A 67 -1.31 -4.29 17.34
N GLY A 68 -0.66 -3.13 17.26
CA GLY A 68 -0.96 -2.08 16.30
C GLY A 68 -0.72 -2.50 14.86
N THR A 69 -1.50 -1.92 13.95
CA THR A 69 -1.34 -2.15 12.51
C THR A 69 -1.45 -0.86 11.72
N LEU A 70 -0.67 -0.77 10.65
CA LEU A 70 -0.63 0.34 9.73
C LEU A 70 -1.00 -0.08 8.31
N ARG A 71 -1.60 0.87 7.61
CA ARG A 71 -1.72 0.87 6.16
C ARG A 71 -0.74 1.86 5.58
N PHE A 72 0.13 1.40 4.69
CA PHE A 72 1.04 2.23 3.93
C PHE A 72 0.27 3.05 2.89
N VAL A 73 0.16 4.36 3.08
CA VAL A 73 -0.67 5.24 2.24
C VAL A 73 0.02 5.61 0.94
N GLY A 74 1.33 5.84 0.97
CA GLY A 74 2.09 6.30 -0.19
C GLY A 74 3.13 7.32 0.19
N SER A 75 3.56 8.14 -0.77
CA SER A 75 4.51 9.23 -0.57
C SER A 75 3.98 10.52 -1.22
N LYS A 76 4.34 11.68 -0.66
CA LYS A 76 4.08 12.99 -1.27
C LYS A 76 4.87 13.14 -2.59
N THR A 77 6.01 12.47 -2.73
CA THR A 77 6.92 12.62 -3.89
C THR A 77 7.16 11.31 -4.64
N LYS A 78 7.58 11.42 -5.91
CA LYS A 78 7.95 10.26 -6.75
C LYS A 78 9.37 9.82 -6.41
N SER A 79 9.56 8.53 -6.13
CA SER A 79 10.86 7.94 -5.77
C SER A 79 11.27 6.80 -6.70
N LYS A 80 12.59 6.63 -6.90
CA LYS A 80 13.18 5.54 -7.70
C LYS A 80 13.08 4.18 -7.00
N MET A 81 13.31 4.16 -5.69
CA MET A 81 13.21 2.97 -4.86
C MET A 81 12.14 3.19 -3.81
N VAL A 82 11.27 2.20 -3.64
CA VAL A 82 10.28 2.17 -2.57
C VAL A 82 10.40 0.87 -1.81
N THR A 83 10.59 1.00 -0.51
CA THR A 83 10.58 -0.12 0.43
C THR A 83 9.41 0.09 1.37
N VAL A 84 8.42 -0.81 1.30
CA VAL A 84 7.34 -0.88 2.28
C VAL A 84 7.89 -1.68 3.46
N PRO A 85 8.05 -1.07 4.65
CA PRO A 85 8.67 -1.74 5.78
C PRO A 85 7.81 -2.89 6.30
N ASP A 86 8.41 -3.77 7.09
CA ASP A 86 7.70 -4.87 7.76
C ASP A 86 6.82 -4.31 8.89
N ALA A 87 7.34 -3.35 9.63
CA ALA A 87 6.69 -2.68 10.73
C ALA A 87 7.27 -1.28 10.95
N VAL A 88 6.55 -0.47 11.73
CA VAL A 88 7.05 0.77 12.31
C VAL A 88 7.02 0.61 13.82
N ASN A 89 8.16 0.77 14.50
CA ASN A 89 8.21 0.90 15.95
C ASN A 89 7.88 2.36 16.31
N ILE A 90 6.85 2.54 17.12
CA ILE A 90 6.39 3.84 17.61
C ILE A 90 6.44 3.79 19.13
N ASP A 91 7.36 4.56 19.72
CA ASP A 91 7.52 4.68 21.18
C ASP A 91 7.60 3.32 21.88
N GLY A 92 8.39 2.41 21.31
CA GLY A 92 8.61 1.05 21.83
C GLY A 92 7.55 0.03 21.39
N VAL A 93 6.45 0.45 20.78
CA VAL A 93 5.39 -0.46 20.30
C VAL A 93 5.55 -0.75 18.81
N GLU A 94 5.61 -2.03 18.44
CA GLU A 94 5.67 -2.44 17.03
C GLU A 94 4.29 -2.41 16.35
N TYR A 95 4.14 -1.54 15.35
CA TYR A 95 2.99 -1.50 14.47
C TYR A 95 3.28 -2.18 13.13
N LYS A 96 2.60 -3.29 12.84
CA LYS A 96 2.81 -4.06 11.61
C LYS A 96 2.23 -3.35 10.40
N VAL A 97 3.00 -3.23 9.31
CA VAL A 97 2.49 -2.71 8.04
C VAL A 97 1.81 -3.84 7.28
N THR A 98 0.48 -3.87 7.33
CA THR A 98 -0.30 -5.00 6.81
C THR A 98 -0.95 -4.72 5.46
N GLU A 99 -1.01 -3.46 5.03
CA GLU A 99 -1.73 -3.07 3.82
C GLU A 99 -1.00 -1.97 3.05
N ILE A 100 -1.09 -2.00 1.73
CA ILE A 100 -0.73 -0.87 0.85
C ILE A 100 -2.01 -0.26 0.31
N TYR A 101 -2.16 1.05 0.45
CA TYR A 101 -3.39 1.75 0.09
C TYR A 101 -3.64 1.77 -1.41
N SER A 102 -4.92 1.96 -1.78
CA SER A 102 -5.31 2.13 -3.17
C SER A 102 -4.65 3.39 -3.75
N LYS A 103 -4.15 3.29 -4.97
CA LYS A 103 -3.43 4.37 -5.69
C LYS A 103 -2.15 4.90 -4.98
N ALA A 104 -1.61 4.21 -3.95
CA ALA A 104 -0.49 4.69 -3.14
C ALA A 104 0.72 5.24 -3.92
N PHE A 105 1.04 4.64 -5.06
CA PHE A 105 2.11 5.05 -5.97
C PHE A 105 1.64 5.15 -7.42
N LYS A 106 0.34 5.42 -7.65
CA LYS A 106 -0.21 5.58 -8.99
C LYS A 106 0.58 6.65 -9.75
N GLY A 107 1.08 6.31 -10.93
CA GLY A 107 1.81 7.24 -11.80
C GLY A 107 3.21 7.61 -11.32
N ASN A 108 3.81 6.86 -10.40
CA ASN A 108 5.23 7.03 -10.08
C ASN A 108 6.09 6.49 -11.25
N THR A 109 6.33 7.36 -12.23
CA THR A 109 7.13 7.07 -13.43
C THR A 109 8.63 7.00 -13.17
N LYS A 110 9.11 7.34 -11.96
CA LYS A 110 10.53 7.25 -11.56
C LYS A 110 10.87 5.90 -10.94
N MET A 111 9.88 5.19 -10.37
CA MET A 111 10.11 3.94 -9.63
C MET A 111 10.71 2.86 -10.51
N THR A 112 11.86 2.31 -10.11
CA THR A 112 12.52 1.16 -10.74
C THR A 112 12.46 -0.08 -9.86
N THR A 113 12.45 0.10 -8.54
CA THR A 113 12.53 -0.97 -7.54
C THR A 113 11.44 -0.82 -6.48
N LEU A 114 10.73 -1.92 -6.22
CA LEU A 114 9.75 -2.06 -5.15
C LEU A 114 10.11 -3.24 -4.26
N VAL A 115 10.15 -3.03 -2.94
CA VAL A 115 10.22 -4.08 -1.93
C VAL A 115 8.96 -4.02 -1.06
N VAL A 116 8.24 -5.14 -0.96
CA VAL A 116 7.03 -5.28 -0.15
C VAL A 116 7.37 -6.10 1.10
N GLY A 117 7.17 -5.49 2.27
CA GLY A 117 7.47 -6.09 3.57
C GLY A 117 6.70 -7.37 3.89
N LYS A 118 7.23 -8.15 4.85
CA LYS A 118 6.75 -9.51 5.16
C LYS A 118 5.34 -9.57 5.73
N ASN A 119 4.91 -8.50 6.40
CA ASN A 119 3.61 -8.44 7.08
C ASN A 119 2.45 -8.01 6.16
N VAL A 120 2.75 -7.60 4.92
CA VAL A 120 1.73 -7.09 3.99
C VAL A 120 0.78 -8.22 3.55
N LYS A 121 -0.51 -8.07 3.84
CA LYS A 121 -1.58 -9.00 3.49
C LYS A 121 -2.43 -8.51 2.32
N LYS A 122 -2.48 -7.20 2.08
CA LYS A 122 -3.34 -6.58 1.06
C LYS A 122 -2.61 -5.48 0.28
N ILE A 123 -2.74 -5.51 -1.04
CA ILE A 123 -2.32 -4.41 -1.93
C ILE A 123 -3.58 -3.81 -2.54
N GLY A 124 -3.74 -2.49 -2.41
CA GLY A 124 -4.92 -1.76 -2.89
C GLY A 124 -5.05 -1.71 -4.42
N SER A 125 -6.24 -1.32 -4.88
CA SER A 125 -6.51 -1.16 -6.31
C SER A 125 -5.66 -0.04 -6.90
N LYS A 126 -5.11 -0.27 -8.10
CA LYS A 126 -4.23 0.66 -8.81
C LYS A 126 -3.01 1.14 -7.99
N ALA A 127 -2.59 0.41 -6.94
CA ALA A 127 -1.52 0.84 -6.03
C ALA A 127 -0.22 1.25 -6.75
N PHE A 128 0.18 0.51 -7.77
CA PHE A 128 1.36 0.77 -8.61
C PHE A 128 1.01 0.99 -10.08
N TYR A 129 -0.23 1.41 -10.36
CA TYR A 129 -0.70 1.63 -11.72
C TYR A 129 0.13 2.70 -12.41
N GLY A 130 0.66 2.40 -13.61
CA GLY A 130 1.42 3.36 -14.40
C GLY A 130 2.83 3.64 -13.89
N CYS A 131 3.39 2.78 -13.02
CA CYS A 131 4.81 2.83 -12.66
C CYS A 131 5.67 2.30 -13.82
N LYS A 132 5.75 3.05 -14.93
CA LYS A 132 6.30 2.59 -16.22
C LYS A 132 7.74 2.05 -16.14
N LYS A 133 8.56 2.59 -15.23
CA LYS A 133 9.97 2.17 -15.03
C LYS A 133 10.13 1.01 -14.04
N LEU A 134 9.06 0.56 -13.38
CA LEU A 134 9.13 -0.45 -12.33
C LEU A 134 9.51 -1.79 -12.95
N SER A 135 10.71 -2.25 -12.62
CA SER A 135 11.37 -3.38 -13.29
C SER A 135 11.85 -4.45 -12.31
N LYS A 136 12.03 -4.13 -11.02
CA LYS A 136 12.35 -5.08 -9.97
C LYS A 136 11.30 -4.99 -8.86
N ILE A 137 10.64 -6.10 -8.58
CA ILE A 137 9.64 -6.21 -7.52
C ILE A 137 10.05 -7.37 -6.62
N THR A 138 10.19 -7.11 -5.33
CA THR A 138 10.46 -8.15 -4.32
C THR A 138 9.30 -8.19 -3.35
N ILE A 139 8.64 -9.34 -3.25
CA ILE A 139 7.56 -9.56 -2.27
C ILE A 139 8.09 -10.47 -1.19
N ARG A 140 8.31 -9.95 0.02
CA ARG A 140 8.76 -10.74 1.18
C ARG A 140 7.61 -11.43 1.91
N SER A 141 6.37 -10.97 1.69
CA SER A 141 5.18 -11.52 2.36
C SER A 141 4.89 -12.95 1.92
N LYS A 142 4.83 -13.87 2.88
CA LYS A 142 4.34 -15.24 2.70
C LYS A 142 2.81 -15.34 2.84
N SER A 143 2.16 -14.27 3.30
CA SER A 143 0.73 -14.23 3.66
C SER A 143 -0.06 -13.19 2.85
N LEU A 144 0.41 -12.80 1.66
CA LEU A 144 -0.35 -11.93 0.76
C LEU A 144 -1.67 -12.60 0.37
N LYS A 145 -2.79 -12.03 0.83
CA LYS A 145 -4.14 -12.54 0.64
C LYS A 145 -4.81 -11.95 -0.58
N SER A 146 -4.67 -10.65 -0.81
CA SER A 146 -5.37 -9.96 -1.88
C SER A 146 -4.55 -8.84 -2.53
N VAL A 147 -4.77 -8.69 -3.84
CA VAL A 147 -4.19 -7.64 -4.67
C VAL A 147 -5.31 -7.02 -5.50
N GLY A 148 -5.47 -5.72 -5.37
CA GLY A 148 -6.56 -4.95 -5.97
C GLY A 148 -6.50 -4.89 -7.50
N SER A 149 -7.61 -4.49 -8.10
CA SER A 149 -7.73 -4.40 -9.57
C SER A 149 -6.68 -3.46 -10.15
N LYS A 150 -6.05 -3.89 -11.26
CA LYS A 150 -5.04 -3.12 -12.01
C LYS A 150 -3.86 -2.64 -11.14
N ALA A 151 -3.58 -3.29 -10.01
CA ALA A 151 -2.55 -2.86 -9.06
C ALA A 151 -1.17 -2.70 -9.72
N PHE A 152 -0.83 -3.57 -10.67
CA PHE A 152 0.45 -3.58 -11.40
C PHE A 152 0.28 -3.33 -12.90
N LYS A 153 -0.85 -2.75 -13.33
CA LYS A 153 -1.04 -2.45 -14.76
C LYS A 153 -0.08 -1.32 -15.18
N ASN A 154 0.50 -1.46 -16.38
CA ASN A 154 1.45 -0.52 -16.98
C ASN A 154 2.78 -0.35 -16.21
N ILE A 155 3.30 -1.45 -15.64
CA ILE A 155 4.71 -1.58 -15.22
C ILE A 155 5.59 -2.07 -16.38
N LYS A 156 6.91 -2.20 -16.19
CA LYS A 156 7.80 -2.73 -17.25
C LYS A 156 7.41 -4.18 -17.60
N ASN A 157 7.23 -4.46 -18.90
CA ASN A 157 6.77 -5.77 -19.38
C ASN A 157 7.68 -6.94 -18.96
N LYS A 158 9.00 -6.74 -18.98
CA LYS A 158 10.00 -7.75 -18.58
C LYS A 158 10.43 -7.60 -17.11
N ALA A 159 9.54 -7.13 -16.23
CA ALA A 159 9.87 -6.96 -14.81
C ALA A 159 10.34 -8.30 -14.19
N LYS A 160 11.34 -8.22 -13.32
CA LYS A 160 11.82 -9.30 -12.47
C LYS A 160 11.04 -9.26 -11.16
N ILE A 161 10.34 -10.35 -10.84
CA ILE A 161 9.49 -10.47 -9.65
C ILE A 161 10.02 -11.61 -8.78
N ILE A 162 10.50 -11.25 -7.60
CA ILE A 162 11.03 -12.18 -6.61
C ILE A 162 9.95 -12.40 -5.55
N VAL A 163 9.59 -13.64 -5.29
CA VAL A 163 8.57 -14.03 -4.30
C VAL A 163 9.11 -15.11 -3.36
N PRO A 164 8.47 -15.38 -2.21
CA PRO A 164 8.97 -16.38 -1.28
C PRO A 164 8.89 -17.81 -1.87
N LYS A 165 9.82 -18.68 -1.45
CA LYS A 165 9.72 -20.13 -1.73
C LYS A 165 8.33 -20.66 -1.36
N GLY A 166 7.78 -21.54 -2.20
CA GLY A 166 6.43 -22.08 -2.06
C GLY A 166 5.28 -21.12 -2.42
N LYS A 167 5.55 -19.87 -2.81
CA LYS A 167 4.51 -18.93 -3.27
C LYS A 167 4.56 -18.64 -4.77
N LEU A 168 5.55 -19.16 -5.49
CA LEU A 168 5.80 -18.91 -6.91
C LEU A 168 4.55 -19.05 -7.77
N THR A 169 3.95 -20.25 -7.81
CA THR A 169 2.78 -20.55 -8.67
C THR A 169 1.58 -19.67 -8.32
N LYS A 170 1.24 -19.58 -7.03
CA LYS A 170 0.11 -18.79 -6.53
C LYS A 170 0.26 -17.31 -6.85
N TYR A 171 1.43 -16.72 -6.56
CA TYR A 171 1.66 -15.29 -6.75
C TYR A 171 1.85 -14.94 -8.22
N LYS A 172 2.44 -15.81 -9.03
CA LYS A 172 2.49 -15.64 -10.50
C LYS A 172 1.08 -15.52 -11.09
N LYS A 173 0.18 -16.46 -10.76
CA LYS A 173 -1.23 -16.42 -11.22
C LYS A 173 -1.94 -15.17 -10.71
N LEU A 174 -1.81 -14.87 -9.41
CA LEU A 174 -2.45 -13.71 -8.79
C LEU A 174 -1.99 -12.40 -9.44
N LEU A 175 -0.67 -12.17 -9.55
CA LEU A 175 -0.13 -10.89 -10.02
C LEU A 175 -0.36 -10.66 -11.51
N ARG A 176 -0.33 -11.71 -12.34
CA ARG A 176 -0.70 -11.61 -13.77
C ARG A 176 -2.13 -11.11 -13.94
N LYS A 177 -3.08 -11.67 -13.18
CA LYS A 177 -4.48 -11.19 -13.16
C LYS A 177 -4.61 -9.73 -12.70
N LYS A 178 -3.60 -9.15 -12.05
CA LYS A 178 -3.61 -7.78 -11.52
C LYS A 178 -2.72 -6.81 -12.30
N GLY A 179 -2.30 -7.19 -13.51
CA GLY A 179 -1.67 -6.30 -14.49
C GLY A 179 -0.20 -6.58 -14.78
N VAL A 180 0.41 -7.59 -14.14
CA VAL A 180 1.76 -8.02 -14.49
C VAL A 180 1.75 -8.73 -15.86
N SER A 181 2.67 -8.37 -16.75
CA SER A 181 2.79 -8.94 -18.08
C SER A 181 3.16 -10.43 -18.04
N ASN A 182 2.71 -11.20 -19.04
CA ASN A 182 3.15 -12.57 -19.26
C ASN A 182 4.66 -12.69 -19.53
N LYS A 183 5.30 -11.60 -19.98
CA LYS A 183 6.75 -11.50 -20.24
C LYS A 183 7.59 -11.24 -18.98
N ALA A 184 6.95 -11.05 -17.82
CA ALA A 184 7.65 -10.85 -16.56
C ALA A 184 8.31 -12.15 -16.09
N LYS A 185 9.55 -12.04 -15.59
CA LYS A 185 10.33 -13.16 -15.06
C LYS A 185 10.06 -13.30 -13.56
N PHE A 186 9.66 -14.49 -13.14
CA PHE A 186 9.42 -14.80 -11.73
C PHE A 186 10.53 -15.72 -11.20
N THR A 187 11.09 -15.37 -10.06
CA THR A 187 12.07 -16.20 -9.33
C THR A 187 11.69 -16.24 -7.85
N THR A 188 12.32 -17.14 -7.11
CA THR A 188 12.21 -17.19 -5.65
C THR A 188 13.49 -16.69 -5.00
N ASN A 189 13.37 -16.12 -3.80
CA ASN A 189 14.50 -15.97 -2.90
C ASN A 189 14.71 -17.22 -2.03
#